data_AF-A0A816DYM4-F1
#
_entry.id   AF-A0A816DYM4-F1
#
_cell.length_a   1.000
_cell.length_b   1.000
_cell.length_c   1.000
_cell.angle_alpha   90.00
_cell.angle_beta   90.00
_cell.angle_gamma   90.00
#
_symmetry.space_group_name_H-M   'P 1'
#
loop_
_entity.id
_entity.type
_entity.pdbx_description
1 polymer ?
#
loop_
_entity_poly.entity_id
_entity_poly.type
_entity_poly.pdbx_seq_one_letter_code
_entity_poly.pdbx_strand_id
1 'polypeptide(L)'
;MLFCLCLYFFISIFNHINAADIQYPAIFIPGDGGSQIWARLNRTLPPPHFFCYRHSDWFELWLNLELIAPEVIDCFVDNMRLLYNETTKKTSNLEGVETQIPGFGQTSTVEYFDSSGFYYSSYFAQIIQNLVKLNFTRGVNLRGAPYDFRRGLDEQDEWFKNFTQLVIETYELNNQTPVVLVTHSPFSLYWLHQQTPAFRAKYIKSMINIASPWGGAIKALRLMISGDNIDVYVVSPIRVRPYQRSAPSTAFVMPSVNFWGKDEVLVVTPQRNYTVNDYEALFNDIQFP
;
A
#
# COMPACT_ATOMS: atom_id res chain seq x y z
N MET A 1 39.73 -16.77 -66.08
CA MET A 1 38.53 -16.18 -65.46
C MET A 1 38.00 -17.21 -64.47
N LEU A 2 38.57 -17.34 -63.26
CA LEU A 2 38.42 -16.41 -62.12
C LEU A 2 36.97 -15.94 -62.01
N PHE A 3 36.17 -16.59 -61.18
CA PHE A 3 35.49 -16.00 -60.02
C PHE A 3 34.65 -17.09 -59.30
N CYS A 4 34.45 -16.91 -57.99
CA CYS A 4 33.63 -17.74 -57.08
C CYS A 4 34.26 -18.97 -56.41
N LEU A 5 35.43 -18.81 -55.82
CA LEU A 5 35.90 -19.58 -54.66
C LEU A 5 36.15 -18.60 -53.51
N CYS A 6 35.12 -18.24 -52.73
CA CYS A 6 35.26 -17.52 -51.44
C CYS A 6 33.90 -17.41 -50.70
N LEU A 7 33.22 -18.54 -50.48
CA LEU A 7 31.95 -18.57 -49.72
C LEU A 7 31.96 -19.56 -48.55
N TYR A 8 33.15 -19.87 -48.04
CA TYR A 8 33.36 -20.57 -46.77
C TYR A 8 34.41 -19.81 -45.96
N PHE A 9 34.18 -19.70 -44.66
CA PHE A 9 34.97 -18.99 -43.64
C PHE A 9 34.60 -17.52 -43.36
N PHE A 10 33.38 -17.32 -42.86
CA PHE A 10 33.21 -16.59 -41.60
C PHE A 10 32.15 -17.32 -40.77
N ILE A 11 32.54 -18.46 -40.20
CA ILE A 11 31.95 -18.93 -38.95
C ILE A 11 32.40 -17.89 -37.92
N SER A 12 31.66 -16.78 -37.83
CA SER A 12 31.71 -15.96 -36.65
C SER A 12 31.21 -16.87 -35.54
N ILE A 13 32.14 -17.25 -34.68
CA ILE A 13 31.86 -17.77 -33.35
C ILE A 13 31.05 -16.67 -32.67
N PHE A 14 29.74 -16.63 -32.92
CA PHE A 14 28.81 -16.25 -31.89
C PHE A 14 28.96 -17.36 -30.85
N ASN A 15 29.92 -17.14 -29.95
CA ASN A 15 29.69 -17.54 -28.58
C ASN A 15 28.32 -16.95 -28.26
N HIS A 16 27.28 -17.79 -28.34
CA HIS A 16 26.18 -17.65 -27.41
C HIS A 16 26.81 -17.75 -26.04
N ILE A 17 27.35 -16.63 -25.57
CA ILE A 17 27.25 -16.30 -24.17
C ILE A 17 25.74 -16.31 -23.99
N ASN A 18 25.22 -17.44 -23.53
CA ASN A 18 24.00 -17.46 -22.75
C ASN A 18 24.33 -16.56 -21.56
N ALA A 19 24.25 -15.25 -21.76
CA ALA A 19 23.91 -14.36 -20.68
C ALA A 19 22.54 -14.89 -20.31
N ALA A 20 22.49 -15.76 -19.31
CA ALA A 20 21.25 -15.99 -18.61
C ALA A 20 20.76 -14.58 -18.28
N ASP A 21 19.68 -14.14 -18.92
CA ASP A 21 19.15 -12.79 -18.73
C ASP A 21 19.04 -12.59 -17.22
N ILE A 22 19.85 -11.68 -16.67
CA ILE A 22 19.93 -11.47 -15.23
C ILE A 22 18.54 -11.09 -14.75
N GLN A 23 17.89 -11.99 -14.01
CA GLN A 23 16.59 -11.76 -13.43
C GLN A 23 16.75 -10.95 -12.16
N TYR A 24 16.42 -9.67 -12.22
CA TYR A 24 16.44 -8.81 -11.04
C TYR A 24 15.26 -9.18 -10.12
N PRO A 25 15.51 -9.53 -8.84
CA PRO A 25 14.43 -9.81 -7.91
C PRO A 25 13.60 -8.55 -7.65
N ALA A 26 12.31 -8.72 -7.37
CA ALA A 26 11.36 -7.65 -7.16
C ALA A 26 10.69 -7.72 -5.79
N ILE A 27 10.57 -6.56 -5.13
CA ILE A 27 9.74 -6.40 -3.93
C ILE A 27 8.53 -5.52 -4.26
N PHE A 28 7.34 -6.03 -3.97
CA PHE A 28 6.06 -5.39 -4.21
C PHE A 28 5.59 -4.66 -2.95
N ILE A 29 5.38 -3.35 -3.06
CA ILE A 29 4.88 -2.50 -1.98
C ILE A 29 3.48 -2.01 -2.37
N PRO A 30 2.43 -2.45 -1.67
CA PRO A 30 1.06 -2.09 -2.00
C PRO A 30 0.77 -0.62 -1.72
N GLY A 31 -0.37 -0.12 -2.22
CA GLY A 31 -0.90 1.19 -1.85
C GLY A 31 -1.87 1.08 -0.67
N ASP A 32 -2.61 2.16 -0.41
CA ASP A 32 -3.67 2.17 0.58
C ASP A 32 -4.75 1.11 0.26
N GLY A 33 -5.15 0.31 1.25
CA GLY A 33 -6.05 -0.83 1.08
C GLY A 33 -5.48 -2.04 0.30
N GLY A 34 -4.24 -1.98 -0.18
CA GLY A 34 -3.68 -2.96 -1.11
C GLY A 34 -3.08 -4.24 -0.48
N SER A 35 -3.32 -4.47 0.80
CA SER A 35 -2.92 -5.70 1.50
C SER A 35 -3.87 -6.06 2.61
N GLN A 36 -3.80 -7.29 3.12
CA GLN A 36 -4.67 -7.75 4.21
C GLN A 36 -4.36 -7.08 5.56
N ILE A 37 -5.38 -6.91 6.40
CA ILE A 37 -5.25 -6.61 7.84
C ILE A 37 -6.05 -7.66 8.61
N TRP A 38 -5.42 -8.27 9.60
CA TRP A 38 -6.09 -9.19 10.52
C TRP A 38 -6.27 -8.53 11.88
N ALA A 39 -7.34 -8.90 12.59
CA ALA A 39 -7.62 -8.37 13.91
C ALA A 39 -7.96 -9.46 14.92
N ARG A 40 -7.70 -9.18 16.19
CA ARG A 40 -8.14 -9.98 17.35
C ARG A 40 -8.87 -9.07 18.33
N LEU A 41 -9.98 -9.54 18.90
CA LEU A 41 -10.81 -8.74 19.79
C LEU A 41 -10.80 -9.28 21.21
N ASN A 42 -10.61 -8.38 22.16
CA ASN A 42 -10.77 -8.63 23.59
C ASN A 42 -11.29 -7.37 24.30
N ARG A 43 -12.52 -6.97 23.95
CA ARG A 43 -13.12 -5.71 24.37
C ARG A 43 -13.77 -5.82 25.75
N THR A 44 -13.49 -4.86 26.61
CA THR A 44 -14.15 -4.64 27.90
C THR A 44 -15.44 -3.84 27.72
N LEU A 45 -15.40 -2.83 26.85
CA LEU A 45 -16.52 -1.95 26.54
C LEU A 45 -17.47 -2.55 25.48
N PRO A 46 -18.78 -2.22 25.53
CA PRO A 46 -19.72 -2.67 24.52
C PRO A 46 -19.36 -2.08 23.14
N PRO A 47 -19.44 -2.89 22.07
CA PRO A 47 -19.26 -2.41 20.70
C PRO A 47 -20.51 -1.61 20.26
N PRO A 48 -20.49 -0.98 19.06
CA PRO A 48 -21.57 -0.10 18.62
C PRO A 48 -22.95 -0.75 18.59
N HIS A 49 -23.00 -2.06 18.32
CA HIS A 49 -24.24 -2.84 18.25
C HIS A 49 -24.11 -4.16 19.01
N PHE A 50 -25.22 -4.70 19.50
CA PHE A 50 -25.23 -5.95 20.28
C PHE A 50 -24.73 -7.17 19.49
N PHE A 51 -24.85 -7.14 18.16
CA PHE A 51 -24.41 -8.20 17.26
C PHE A 51 -22.94 -8.08 16.85
N CYS A 52 -22.25 -6.99 17.17
CA CYS A 52 -20.81 -6.88 16.95
C CYS A 52 -20.07 -7.75 17.98
N TYR A 53 -19.08 -8.51 17.53
CA TYR A 53 -18.26 -9.34 18.43
C TYR A 53 -17.45 -8.50 19.42
N ARG A 54 -17.44 -8.93 20.69
CA ARG A 54 -16.58 -8.38 21.74
C ARG A 54 -15.25 -9.10 21.86
N HIS A 55 -15.30 -10.41 21.65
CA HIS A 55 -14.15 -11.30 21.75
C HIS A 55 -14.07 -12.12 20.47
N SER A 56 -12.87 -12.27 19.94
CA SER A 56 -12.59 -13.14 18.80
C SER A 56 -11.12 -13.56 18.89
N ASP A 57 -10.78 -14.70 18.30
CA ASP A 57 -9.40 -14.93 17.89
C ASP A 57 -9.09 -14.11 16.61
N TRP A 58 -7.92 -14.30 16.02
CA TRP A 58 -7.53 -13.67 14.77
C TRP A 58 -8.52 -13.96 13.63
N PHE A 59 -9.01 -12.90 12.99
CA PHE A 59 -9.83 -12.96 11.78
C PHE A 59 -9.35 -11.91 10.76
N GLU A 60 -9.67 -12.14 9.50
CA GLU A 60 -9.42 -11.16 8.43
C GLU A 60 -10.39 -9.98 8.58
N LEU A 61 -9.85 -8.83 9.00
CA LEU A 61 -10.59 -7.58 9.11
C LEU A 61 -10.71 -6.89 7.75
N TRP A 62 -9.66 -6.96 6.96
CA TRP A 62 -9.61 -6.40 5.61
C TRP A 62 -8.89 -7.37 4.66
N LEU A 63 -9.47 -7.73 3.51
CA LEU A 63 -10.85 -7.50 3.08
C LEU A 63 -11.73 -8.68 3.45
N ASN A 64 -12.84 -8.41 4.14
CA ASN A 64 -13.91 -9.37 4.34
C ASN A 64 -15.24 -8.75 3.90
N LEU A 65 -15.82 -9.29 2.83
CA LEU A 65 -17.06 -8.76 2.24
C LEU A 65 -18.26 -8.84 3.20
N GLU A 66 -18.27 -9.82 4.10
CA GLU A 66 -19.32 -9.96 5.10
C GLU A 66 -19.29 -8.78 6.08
N LEU A 67 -18.10 -8.30 6.45
CA LEU A 67 -17.92 -7.21 7.41
C LEU A 67 -18.26 -5.82 6.84
N ILE A 68 -18.28 -5.66 5.52
CA ILE A 68 -18.62 -4.39 4.87
C ILE A 68 -20.09 -4.31 4.41
N ALA A 69 -20.89 -5.34 4.70
CA ALA A 69 -22.32 -5.33 4.40
C ALA A 69 -23.06 -4.24 5.20
N PRO A 70 -24.14 -3.65 4.66
CA PRO A 70 -24.83 -2.51 5.27
C PRO A 70 -25.22 -2.70 6.73
N GLU A 71 -25.62 -3.91 7.13
CA GLU A 71 -26.10 -4.18 8.49
C GLU A 71 -24.96 -4.24 9.53
N VAL A 72 -23.74 -4.56 9.09
CA VAL A 72 -22.60 -4.83 10.00
C VAL A 72 -21.41 -3.90 9.81
N ILE A 73 -21.46 -2.99 8.84
CA ILE A 73 -20.38 -2.05 8.52
C ILE A 73 -19.89 -1.23 9.73
N ASP A 74 -20.77 -0.91 10.68
CA ASP A 74 -20.36 -0.20 11.89
C ASP A 74 -19.44 -1.03 12.79
N CYS A 75 -19.58 -2.36 12.79
CA CYS A 75 -18.65 -3.25 13.48
C CYS A 75 -17.27 -3.21 12.81
N PHE A 76 -17.22 -3.25 11.47
CA PHE A 76 -15.98 -3.08 10.71
C PHE A 76 -15.32 -1.74 11.01
N VAL A 77 -16.07 -0.64 10.89
CA VAL A 77 -15.57 0.72 11.12
C VAL A 77 -15.01 0.89 12.52
N ASP A 78 -15.69 0.34 13.53
CA ASP A 78 -15.22 0.44 14.92
C ASP A 78 -13.98 -0.42 15.20
N ASN A 79 -13.81 -1.55 14.50
CA ASN A 79 -12.58 -2.35 14.56
C ASN A 79 -11.42 -1.75 13.74
N MET A 80 -11.73 -1.05 12.65
CA MET A 80 -10.73 -0.53 11.71
C MET A 80 -10.19 0.84 12.14
N ARG A 81 -11.04 1.69 12.75
CA ARG A 81 -10.70 3.07 13.10
C ARG A 81 -9.58 3.15 14.13
N LEU A 82 -8.85 4.26 14.07
CA LEU A 82 -7.77 4.58 14.98
C LEU A 82 -8.18 5.70 15.95
N LEU A 83 -7.54 5.73 17.11
CA LEU A 83 -7.63 6.82 18.07
C LEU A 83 -6.40 7.70 17.94
N TYR A 84 -6.60 8.98 17.66
CA TYR A 84 -5.52 9.96 17.63
C TYR A 84 -5.30 10.56 19.02
N ASN A 85 -4.06 10.60 19.47
CA ASN A 85 -3.67 11.23 20.73
C ASN A 85 -3.02 12.58 20.45
N GLU A 86 -3.69 13.66 20.83
CA GLU A 86 -3.21 15.03 20.57
C GLU A 86 -1.90 15.37 21.28
N THR A 87 -1.58 14.69 22.39
CA THR A 87 -0.34 14.93 23.15
C THR A 87 0.85 14.23 22.50
N THR A 88 0.70 12.97 22.15
CA THR A 88 1.79 12.18 21.54
C THR A 88 1.89 12.36 20.03
N LYS A 89 0.83 12.92 19.41
CA LYS A 89 0.66 13.07 17.95
C LYS A 89 0.70 11.74 17.19
N LYS A 90 0.30 10.65 17.86
CA LYS A 90 0.29 9.28 17.31
C LYS A 90 -1.08 8.64 17.39
N THR A 91 -1.25 7.55 16.68
CA THR A 91 -2.46 6.74 16.66
C THR A 91 -2.30 5.39 17.37
N SER A 92 -3.39 4.95 17.98
CA SER A 92 -3.53 3.58 18.51
C SER A 92 -4.79 2.92 17.97
N ASN A 93 -4.83 1.59 18.01
CA ASN A 93 -6.12 0.89 17.89
C ASN A 93 -7.00 1.24 19.10
N LEU A 94 -8.29 0.89 19.00
CA LEU A 94 -9.20 0.93 20.15
C LEU A 94 -8.77 -0.08 21.23
N GLU A 95 -9.18 0.19 22.48
CA GLU A 95 -9.01 -0.75 23.57
C GLU A 95 -9.65 -2.10 23.24
N GLY A 96 -8.88 -3.18 23.40
CA GLY A 96 -9.33 -4.53 23.07
C GLY A 96 -9.37 -4.83 21.58
N VAL A 97 -8.77 -4.00 20.71
CA VAL A 97 -8.57 -4.31 19.29
C VAL A 97 -7.08 -4.41 18.98
N GLU A 98 -6.64 -5.61 18.61
CA GLU A 98 -5.28 -5.85 18.13
C GLU A 98 -5.31 -6.06 16.63
N THR A 99 -4.29 -5.57 15.92
CA THR A 99 -4.18 -5.72 14.46
C THR A 99 -2.80 -6.25 14.09
N GLN A 100 -2.74 -7.08 13.06
CA GLN A 100 -1.49 -7.54 12.46
C GLN A 100 -1.57 -7.50 10.94
N ILE A 101 -0.40 -7.36 10.31
CA ILE A 101 -0.26 -7.28 8.86
C ILE A 101 0.42 -8.57 8.38
N PRO A 102 -0.32 -9.54 7.84
CA PRO A 102 0.24 -10.83 7.47
C PRO A 102 1.02 -10.79 6.15
N GLY A 103 1.87 -11.79 5.95
CA GLY A 103 2.50 -12.06 4.66
C GLY A 103 3.74 -11.22 4.34
N PHE A 104 4.39 -10.61 5.33
CA PHE A 104 5.63 -9.89 5.11
C PHE A 104 6.72 -10.81 4.52
N GLY A 105 7.33 -10.39 3.41
CA GLY A 105 8.27 -11.18 2.62
C GLY A 105 7.62 -12.20 1.68
N GLN A 106 6.33 -12.50 1.83
CA GLN A 106 5.56 -13.32 0.92
C GLN A 106 4.73 -12.45 -0.02
N THR A 107 4.14 -13.06 -1.05
CA THR A 107 3.40 -12.32 -2.09
C THR A 107 1.89 -12.45 -1.97
N SER A 108 1.37 -13.49 -1.31
CA SER A 108 -0.06 -13.79 -1.29
C SER A 108 -0.94 -12.63 -0.85
N THR A 109 -0.55 -11.93 0.22
CA THR A 109 -1.34 -10.84 0.84
C THR A 109 -1.25 -9.51 0.09
N VAL A 110 -0.38 -9.40 -0.92
CA VAL A 110 -0.30 -8.26 -1.84
C VAL A 110 -0.74 -8.64 -3.26
N GLU A 111 -0.83 -9.93 -3.58
CA GLU A 111 -1.50 -10.44 -4.78
C GLU A 111 -3.02 -10.25 -4.66
N TYR A 112 -3.58 -10.68 -3.52
CA TYR A 112 -4.99 -10.55 -3.18
C TYR A 112 -5.13 -10.01 -1.76
N PHE A 113 -5.89 -8.93 -1.60
CA PHE A 113 -6.19 -8.36 -0.29
C PHE A 113 -7.43 -8.99 0.38
N ASP A 114 -7.99 -10.06 -0.20
CA ASP A 114 -8.98 -10.97 0.39
C ASP A 114 -8.41 -12.40 0.35
N SER A 115 -8.40 -13.10 1.48
CA SER A 115 -7.81 -14.45 1.60
C SER A 115 -8.49 -15.52 0.75
N SER A 116 -9.75 -15.32 0.34
CA SER A 116 -10.46 -16.23 -0.57
C SER A 116 -9.92 -16.21 -2.00
N GLY A 117 -9.11 -15.19 -2.35
CA GLY A 117 -8.63 -14.99 -3.72
C GLY A 117 -9.72 -14.51 -4.68
N PHE A 118 -10.80 -13.92 -4.16
CA PHE A 118 -11.87 -13.35 -4.94
C PHE A 118 -11.36 -12.34 -5.98
N TYR A 119 -11.82 -12.42 -7.23
CA TYR A 119 -11.19 -11.68 -8.33
C TYR A 119 -11.21 -10.15 -8.17
N TYR A 120 -12.20 -9.57 -7.47
CA TYR A 120 -12.22 -8.13 -7.19
C TYR A 120 -11.14 -7.69 -6.19
N SER A 121 -10.58 -8.59 -5.40
CA SER A 121 -9.45 -8.30 -4.51
C SER A 121 -8.09 -8.46 -5.19
N SER A 122 -8.08 -8.85 -6.48
CA SER A 122 -6.87 -8.97 -7.27
C SER A 122 -6.17 -7.63 -7.38
N TYR A 123 -4.92 -7.59 -6.92
CA TYR A 123 -4.13 -6.38 -6.86
C TYR A 123 -2.81 -6.53 -7.62
N PHE A 124 -1.76 -7.13 -7.03
CA PHE A 124 -0.54 -7.48 -7.79
C PHE A 124 -0.59 -8.85 -8.45
N ALA A 125 -1.66 -9.63 -8.27
CA ALA A 125 -1.72 -11.02 -8.72
C ALA A 125 -1.37 -11.20 -10.21
N GLN A 126 -1.91 -10.34 -11.09
CA GLN A 126 -1.67 -10.49 -12.53
C GLN A 126 -0.20 -10.22 -12.90
N ILE A 127 0.44 -9.24 -12.26
CA ILE A 127 1.85 -8.91 -12.48
C ILE A 127 2.73 -10.05 -11.97
N ILE A 128 2.50 -10.49 -10.74
CA ILE A 128 3.26 -11.57 -10.10
C ILE A 128 3.08 -12.89 -10.86
N GLN A 129 1.87 -13.23 -11.28
CA GLN A 129 1.60 -14.43 -12.06
C GLN A 129 2.33 -14.42 -13.41
N ASN A 130 2.42 -13.27 -14.07
CA ASN A 130 3.16 -13.15 -15.33
C ASN A 130 4.67 -13.28 -15.12
N LEU A 131 5.23 -12.74 -14.03
CA LEU A 131 6.64 -12.95 -13.68
C LEU A 131 6.92 -14.41 -13.34
N VAL A 132 6.01 -15.10 -12.66
CA VAL A 132 6.17 -16.54 -12.36
C VAL A 132 6.22 -17.38 -13.64
N LYS A 133 5.45 -17.02 -14.69
CA LYS A 133 5.57 -17.65 -16.02
C LYS A 133 6.95 -17.42 -16.67
N LEU A 134 7.70 -16.42 -16.22
CA LEU A 134 9.07 -16.12 -16.62
C LEU A 134 10.11 -16.74 -15.65
N ASN A 135 9.74 -17.81 -14.94
CA ASN A 135 10.58 -18.54 -13.99
C ASN A 135 10.98 -17.78 -12.72
N PHE A 136 10.23 -16.72 -12.37
CA PHE A 136 10.34 -16.15 -11.03
C PHE A 136 9.63 -17.02 -9.98
N THR A 137 10.16 -17.01 -8.76
CA THR A 137 9.70 -17.79 -7.60
C THR A 137 9.24 -16.85 -6.48
N ARG A 138 7.95 -16.97 -6.13
CA ARG A 138 7.35 -16.31 -4.95
C ARG A 138 8.13 -16.65 -3.69
N GLY A 139 8.33 -15.66 -2.82
CA GLY A 139 9.08 -15.83 -1.58
C GLY A 139 10.59 -15.92 -1.76
N VAL A 140 11.12 -15.86 -2.99
CA VAL A 140 12.57 -15.87 -3.26
C VAL A 140 12.98 -14.62 -4.03
N ASN A 141 12.63 -14.54 -5.32
CA ASN A 141 12.92 -13.38 -6.17
C ASN A 141 11.68 -12.50 -6.42
N LEU A 142 10.50 -12.91 -5.95
CA LEU A 142 9.32 -12.06 -5.82
C LEU A 142 8.89 -12.04 -4.35
N ARG A 143 8.93 -10.86 -3.73
CA ARG A 143 8.62 -10.69 -2.30
C ARG A 143 7.59 -9.57 -2.13
N GLY A 144 6.76 -9.63 -1.12
CA GLY A 144 5.82 -8.55 -0.78
C GLY A 144 6.22 -7.86 0.51
N ALA A 145 5.92 -6.56 0.61
CA ALA A 145 6.12 -5.77 1.82
C ALA A 145 4.80 -5.06 2.21
N PRO A 146 3.78 -5.83 2.65
CA PRO A 146 2.55 -5.25 3.19
C PRO A 146 2.85 -4.43 4.46
N TYR A 147 2.02 -3.43 4.73
CA TYR A 147 2.12 -2.56 5.91
C TYR A 147 0.74 -2.18 6.43
N ASP A 148 0.68 -1.60 7.62
CA ASP A 148 -0.56 -1.04 8.16
C ASP A 148 -0.88 0.25 7.41
N PHE A 149 -1.65 0.13 6.33
CA PHE A 149 -1.95 1.25 5.44
C PHE A 149 -2.81 2.34 6.07
N ARG A 150 -3.33 2.12 7.28
CA ARG A 150 -4.08 3.14 8.03
C ARG A 150 -3.16 4.22 8.58
N ARG A 151 -1.89 3.90 8.85
CA ARG A 151 -0.95 4.76 9.59
C ARG A 151 -0.14 5.69 8.69
N GLY A 152 0.28 6.83 9.25
CA GLY A 152 1.18 7.79 8.61
C GLY A 152 2.64 7.34 8.58
N LEU A 153 3.50 8.08 7.87
CA LEU A 153 4.93 7.77 7.74
C LEU A 153 5.67 7.74 9.08
N ASP A 154 5.28 8.59 10.01
CA ASP A 154 5.86 8.79 11.34
C ASP A 154 5.54 7.66 12.33
N GLU A 155 4.73 6.68 11.90
CA GLU A 155 4.30 5.54 12.72
C GLU A 155 4.72 4.19 12.12
N GLN A 156 5.71 4.18 11.20
CA GLN A 156 6.12 3.00 10.43
C GLN A 156 7.58 2.60 10.65
N ASP A 157 8.22 3.06 11.74
CA ASP A 157 9.64 2.81 12.02
C ASP A 157 10.02 1.33 11.99
N GLU A 158 9.19 0.47 12.59
CA GLU A 158 9.42 -0.99 12.59
C GLU A 158 9.32 -1.57 11.17
N TRP A 159 8.32 -1.14 10.40
CA TRP A 159 8.19 -1.57 9.02
C TRP A 159 9.39 -1.14 8.18
N PHE A 160 9.88 0.10 8.32
CA PHE A 160 11.07 0.58 7.59
C PHE A 160 12.35 -0.21 7.94
N LYS A 161 12.51 -0.62 9.20
CA LYS A 161 13.61 -1.50 9.61
C LYS A 161 13.48 -2.88 8.96
N ASN A 162 12.31 -3.49 9.05
CA ASN A 162 12.02 -4.79 8.45
C ASN A 162 12.14 -4.74 6.92
N PHE A 163 11.77 -3.63 6.29
CA PHE A 163 11.90 -3.45 4.84
C PHE A 163 13.37 -3.33 4.40
N THR A 164 14.20 -2.64 5.16
CA THR A 164 15.66 -2.64 4.95
C THR A 164 16.22 -4.06 4.99
N GLN A 165 15.82 -4.84 6.00
CA GLN A 165 16.24 -6.22 6.14
C GLN A 165 15.74 -7.09 4.97
N LEU A 166 14.48 -6.93 4.56
CA LEU A 166 13.90 -7.64 3.43
C LEU A 166 14.66 -7.37 2.12
N VAL A 167 15.09 -6.14 1.88
CA VAL A 167 15.91 -5.77 0.72
C VAL A 167 17.26 -6.50 0.74
N ILE A 168 17.94 -6.52 1.90
CA ILE A 168 19.23 -7.21 2.07
C ILE A 168 19.05 -8.72 1.87
N GLU A 169 18.06 -9.33 2.50
CA GLU A 169 17.77 -10.77 2.36
C GLU A 169 17.44 -11.14 0.91
N THR A 170 16.62 -10.33 0.25
CA THR A 170 16.27 -10.56 -1.16
C THR A 170 17.51 -10.45 -2.05
N TYR A 171 18.43 -9.53 -1.78
CA TYR A 171 19.69 -9.45 -2.50
C TYR A 171 20.56 -10.70 -2.30
N GLU A 172 20.77 -11.14 -1.05
CA GLU A 172 21.62 -12.30 -0.75
C GLU A 172 21.04 -13.61 -1.29
N LEU A 173 19.72 -13.80 -1.21
CA LEU A 173 19.04 -14.99 -1.74
C LEU A 173 19.11 -15.10 -3.28
N ASN A 174 19.39 -13.99 -3.97
CA ASN A 174 19.36 -13.90 -5.42
C ASN A 174 20.73 -13.62 -6.02
N ASN A 175 21.75 -14.34 -5.53
CA ASN A 175 23.13 -14.25 -6.01
C ASN A 175 23.66 -12.80 -5.98
N GLN A 176 23.31 -12.04 -4.95
CA GLN A 176 23.75 -10.66 -4.79
C GLN A 176 23.32 -9.76 -5.95
N THR A 177 22.12 -10.03 -6.47
CA THR A 177 21.51 -9.24 -7.55
C THR A 177 20.71 -8.07 -6.95
N PRO A 178 20.95 -6.81 -7.37
CA PRO A 178 20.20 -5.65 -6.87
C PRO A 178 18.69 -5.76 -7.13
N VAL A 179 17.89 -5.25 -6.20
CA VAL A 179 16.44 -5.42 -6.15
C VAL A 179 15.71 -4.32 -6.93
N VAL A 180 14.65 -4.69 -7.65
CA VAL A 180 13.66 -3.76 -8.21
C VAL A 180 12.54 -3.55 -7.20
N LEU A 181 12.27 -2.30 -6.83
CA LEU A 181 11.11 -1.96 -6.02
C LEU A 181 9.93 -1.68 -6.93
N VAL A 182 8.82 -2.40 -6.78
CA VAL A 182 7.57 -2.15 -7.51
C VAL A 182 6.56 -1.61 -6.51
N THR A 183 6.21 -0.33 -6.62
CA THR A 183 5.44 0.35 -5.58
C THR A 183 4.26 1.14 -6.12
N HIS A 184 3.12 1.04 -5.44
CA HIS A 184 1.99 1.96 -5.56
C HIS A 184 1.94 2.94 -4.38
N SER A 185 2.70 2.70 -3.31
CA SER A 185 2.73 3.56 -2.12
C SER A 185 3.81 4.64 -2.18
N PRO A 186 3.54 5.85 -1.66
CA PRO A 186 4.55 6.88 -1.52
C PRO A 186 5.64 6.53 -0.47
N PHE A 187 5.42 5.53 0.39
CA PHE A 187 6.31 5.21 1.51
C PHE A 187 7.67 4.66 1.05
N SER A 188 7.71 3.99 -0.11
CA SER A 188 8.95 3.44 -0.65
C SER A 188 9.95 4.54 -1.01
N LEU A 189 9.49 5.68 -1.51
CA LEU A 189 10.38 6.81 -1.82
C LEU A 189 10.89 7.48 -0.55
N TYR A 190 10.02 7.65 0.46
CA TYR A 190 10.44 8.15 1.77
C TYR A 190 11.56 7.29 2.35
N TRP A 191 11.36 5.97 2.40
CA TRP A 191 12.39 5.03 2.86
C TRP A 191 13.68 5.12 2.03
N LEU A 192 13.57 5.23 0.70
CA LEU A 192 14.72 5.30 -0.20
C LEU A 192 15.56 6.56 0.03
N HIS A 193 14.92 7.69 0.40
CA HIS A 193 15.62 8.92 0.77
C HIS A 193 16.40 8.80 2.08
N GLN A 194 15.97 7.94 3.00
CA GLN A 194 16.68 7.65 4.26
C GLN A 194 17.90 6.75 4.06
N GLN A 195 18.04 6.09 2.90
CA GLN A 195 19.18 5.22 2.63
C GLN A 195 20.42 5.99 2.14
N THR A 196 21.60 5.52 2.53
CA THR A 196 22.86 6.09 2.06
C THR A 196 23.05 5.87 0.56
N PRO A 197 23.80 6.74 -0.15
CA PRO A 197 24.13 6.51 -1.56
C PRO A 197 24.79 5.15 -1.81
N ALA A 198 25.67 4.70 -0.91
CA ALA A 198 26.32 3.39 -1.00
C ALA A 198 25.33 2.23 -0.86
N PHE A 199 24.36 2.33 0.06
CA PHE A 199 23.30 1.34 0.19
C PHE A 199 22.47 1.25 -1.08
N ARG A 200 22.02 2.39 -1.63
CA ARG A 200 21.22 2.42 -2.86
C ARG A 200 21.99 1.83 -4.04
N ALA A 201 23.26 2.20 -4.21
CA ALA A 201 24.10 1.69 -5.29
C ALA A 201 24.34 0.18 -5.20
N LYS A 202 24.40 -0.39 -3.98
CA LYS A 202 24.60 -1.82 -3.76
C LYS A 202 23.31 -2.63 -3.94
N TYR A 203 22.23 -2.22 -3.30
CA TYR A 203 21.05 -3.07 -3.14
C TYR A 203 19.89 -2.77 -4.07
N ILE A 204 19.83 -1.58 -4.70
CA ILE A 204 18.66 -1.16 -5.47
C ILE A 204 19.02 -1.04 -6.96
N LYS A 205 18.36 -1.83 -7.80
CA LYS A 205 18.45 -1.74 -9.26
C LYS A 205 17.66 -0.54 -9.79
N SER A 206 16.40 -0.45 -9.39
CA SER A 206 15.45 0.57 -9.84
C SER A 206 14.21 0.59 -8.96
N MET A 207 13.44 1.67 -9.04
CA MET A 207 12.10 1.76 -8.47
C MET A 207 11.10 2.01 -9.60
N ILE A 208 10.15 1.10 -9.77
CA ILE A 208 9.01 1.23 -10.67
C ILE A 208 7.85 1.76 -9.84
N ASN A 209 7.44 2.98 -10.11
CA ASN A 209 6.32 3.60 -9.44
C ASN A 209 5.05 3.48 -10.29
N ILE A 210 4.00 2.90 -9.72
CA ILE A 210 2.69 2.72 -10.36
C ILE A 210 1.72 3.66 -9.66
N ALA A 211 1.46 4.82 -10.26
CA ALA A 211 0.43 5.76 -9.81
C ALA A 211 0.53 6.23 -8.34
N SER A 212 1.72 6.34 -7.74
CA SER A 212 1.83 6.88 -6.39
C SER A 212 1.43 8.36 -6.33
N PRO A 213 0.61 8.78 -5.33
CA PRO A 213 0.11 10.14 -5.22
C PRO A 213 1.14 11.09 -4.63
N TRP A 214 2.22 11.41 -5.37
CA TRP A 214 3.31 12.26 -4.88
C TRP A 214 2.87 13.65 -4.40
N GLY A 215 1.94 14.26 -5.14
CA GLY A 215 1.34 15.55 -4.78
C GLY A 215 0.05 15.43 -3.98
N GLY A 216 -0.31 14.22 -3.54
CA GLY A 216 -1.63 13.91 -3.02
C GLY A 216 -2.69 13.69 -4.12
N ALA A 217 -3.89 13.32 -3.71
CA ALA A 217 -5.01 13.00 -4.56
C ALA A 217 -6.30 13.67 -4.08
N ILE A 218 -7.05 14.26 -5.00
CA ILE A 218 -8.33 14.95 -4.69
C ILE A 218 -9.34 14.04 -3.98
N LYS A 219 -9.31 12.73 -4.26
CA LYS A 219 -10.19 11.73 -3.64
C LYS A 219 -10.02 11.70 -2.12
N ALA A 220 -8.83 11.98 -1.58
CA ALA A 220 -8.61 12.04 -0.14
C ALA A 220 -9.48 13.09 0.57
N LEU A 221 -9.75 14.24 -0.08
CA LEU A 221 -10.68 15.24 0.44
C LEU A 221 -12.12 14.72 0.48
N ARG A 222 -12.55 13.95 -0.54
CA ARG A 222 -13.87 13.28 -0.53
C ARG A 222 -14.01 12.32 0.64
N LEU A 223 -12.98 11.52 0.93
CA LEU A 223 -12.94 10.63 2.10
C LEU A 223 -13.14 11.42 3.40
N MET A 224 -12.46 12.55 3.55
CA MET A 224 -12.60 13.40 4.74
C MET A 224 -13.98 14.06 4.84
N ILE A 225 -14.53 14.56 3.73
CA ILE A 225 -15.75 15.38 3.74
C ILE A 225 -17.01 14.52 3.81
N SER A 226 -17.26 13.70 2.80
CA SER A 226 -18.50 12.93 2.63
C SER A 226 -18.33 11.44 2.92
N GLY A 227 -17.10 10.99 3.10
CA GLY A 227 -16.74 9.59 2.94
C GLY A 227 -16.80 9.17 1.48
N ASP A 228 -16.22 8.01 1.20
CA ASP A 228 -16.19 7.38 -0.11
C ASP A 228 -16.56 5.91 0.03
N ASN A 229 -17.41 5.40 -0.86
CA ASN A 229 -17.79 3.99 -0.87
C ASN A 229 -16.79 3.09 -1.62
N ILE A 230 -15.66 3.65 -2.04
CA ILE A 230 -14.58 2.98 -2.79
C ILE A 230 -15.09 2.17 -3.98
N ASP A 231 -16.10 2.74 -4.65
CA ASP A 231 -16.80 2.16 -5.79
C ASP A 231 -17.52 0.82 -5.49
N VAL A 232 -17.80 0.54 -4.22
CA VAL A 232 -18.62 -0.59 -3.75
C VAL A 232 -20.02 -0.08 -3.41
N TYR A 233 -21.01 -0.43 -4.24
CA TYR A 233 -22.38 0.11 -4.16
C TYR A 233 -23.05 -0.08 -2.79
N VAL A 234 -22.79 -1.21 -2.11
CA VAL A 234 -23.41 -1.53 -0.81
C VAL A 234 -22.76 -0.79 0.37
N VAL A 235 -21.59 -0.17 0.18
CA VAL A 235 -20.90 0.56 1.24
C VAL A 235 -21.50 1.95 1.37
N SER A 236 -21.96 2.29 2.58
CA SER A 236 -22.44 3.65 2.89
C SER A 236 -21.26 4.60 3.11
N PRO A 237 -21.08 5.66 2.29
CA PRO A 237 -19.99 6.61 2.44
C PRO A 237 -19.95 7.24 3.85
N ILE A 238 -21.12 7.62 4.37
CA ILE A 238 -21.22 8.31 5.67
C ILE A 238 -20.88 7.37 6.82
N ARG A 239 -21.26 6.08 6.75
CA ARG A 239 -20.97 5.11 7.82
C ARG A 239 -19.50 4.69 7.83
N VAL A 240 -18.83 4.63 6.67
CA VAL A 240 -17.40 4.29 6.58
C VAL A 240 -16.47 5.48 6.87
N ARG A 241 -16.97 6.71 6.71
CA ARG A 241 -16.22 7.97 6.94
C ARG A 241 -15.47 8.04 8.28
N PRO A 242 -16.00 7.58 9.44
CA PRO A 242 -15.27 7.63 10.70
C PRO A 242 -13.93 6.87 10.65
N TYR A 243 -13.87 5.72 9.99
CA TYR A 243 -12.62 5.01 9.75
C TYR A 243 -11.72 5.82 8.81
N GLN A 244 -12.25 6.26 7.67
CA GLN A 244 -11.49 7.01 6.66
C GLN A 244 -10.85 8.28 7.24
N ARG A 245 -11.56 9.00 8.11
CA ARG A 245 -11.05 10.18 8.85
C ARG A 245 -9.99 9.81 9.89
N SER A 246 -10.16 8.67 10.55
CA SER A 246 -9.25 8.25 11.63
C SER A 246 -7.87 7.81 11.15
N ALA A 247 -7.74 7.42 9.88
CA ALA A 247 -6.49 6.97 9.29
C ALA A 247 -5.60 8.16 8.90
N PRO A 248 -4.43 8.39 9.54
CA PRO A 248 -3.54 9.47 9.15
C PRO A 248 -3.04 9.37 7.70
N SER A 249 -3.02 8.17 7.12
CA SER A 249 -2.69 7.97 5.71
C SER A 249 -3.63 8.73 4.76
N THR A 250 -4.92 8.87 5.09
CA THR A 250 -5.88 9.66 4.31
C THR A 250 -5.46 11.13 4.26
N ALA A 251 -5.13 11.71 5.42
CA ALA A 251 -4.68 13.10 5.51
C ALA A 251 -3.34 13.30 4.79
N PHE A 252 -2.43 12.32 4.92
CA PHE A 252 -1.11 12.35 4.31
C PHE A 252 -1.16 12.46 2.77
N VAL A 253 -2.15 11.83 2.12
CA VAL A 253 -2.31 11.88 0.66
C VAL A 253 -3.30 12.94 0.19
N MET A 254 -3.65 13.93 1.01
CA MET A 254 -4.39 15.10 0.54
C MET A 254 -3.52 15.98 -0.38
N PRO A 255 -4.13 16.77 -1.29
CA PRO A 255 -3.41 17.68 -2.17
C PRO A 255 -2.41 18.57 -1.42
N SER A 256 -1.15 18.57 -1.86
CA SER A 256 -0.07 19.32 -1.23
C SER A 256 0.13 20.69 -1.86
N VAL A 257 0.42 21.70 -1.03
CA VAL A 257 0.82 23.06 -1.46
C VAL A 257 2.05 23.10 -2.36
N ASN A 258 2.85 22.03 -2.39
CA ASN A 258 4.04 21.93 -3.23
C ASN A 258 3.73 21.50 -4.68
N PHE A 259 2.53 20.98 -4.95
CA PHE A 259 2.14 20.43 -6.24
C PHE A 259 0.89 21.07 -6.83
N TRP A 260 -0.06 21.46 -5.99
CA TRP A 260 -1.34 22.03 -6.41
C TRP A 260 -1.31 23.55 -6.36
N GLY A 261 -2.03 24.19 -7.27
CA GLY A 261 -2.06 25.65 -7.35
C GLY A 261 -2.61 26.27 -6.07
N LYS A 262 -1.99 27.36 -5.59
CA LYS A 262 -2.46 28.04 -4.37
C LYS A 262 -3.90 28.55 -4.47
N ASP A 263 -4.29 28.96 -5.68
CA ASP A 263 -5.63 29.45 -6.00
C ASP A 263 -6.50 28.38 -6.69
N GLU A 264 -5.99 27.14 -6.79
CA GLU A 264 -6.73 26.03 -7.37
C GLU A 264 -7.83 25.59 -6.41
N VAL A 265 -9.07 25.71 -6.86
CA VAL A 265 -10.24 25.34 -6.08
C VAL A 265 -10.40 23.81 -6.10
N LEU A 266 -10.30 23.20 -4.92
CA LEU A 266 -10.38 21.75 -4.74
C LEU A 266 -11.79 21.30 -4.33
N VAL A 267 -12.49 22.14 -3.54
CA VAL A 267 -13.85 21.86 -3.05
C VAL A 267 -14.70 23.09 -3.27
N VAL A 268 -15.86 22.90 -3.88
CA VAL A 268 -16.86 23.94 -4.13
C VAL A 268 -18.09 23.64 -3.27
N THR A 269 -18.56 24.63 -2.53
CA THR A 269 -19.84 24.58 -1.80
C THR A 269 -20.67 25.82 -2.16
N PRO A 270 -21.98 25.85 -1.84
CA PRO A 270 -22.79 27.04 -2.08
C PRO A 270 -22.31 28.29 -1.33
N GLN A 271 -21.57 28.13 -0.22
CA GLN A 271 -21.13 29.22 0.66
C GLN A 271 -19.67 29.61 0.46
N ARG A 272 -18.80 28.64 0.15
CA ARG A 272 -17.34 28.83 0.12
C ARG A 272 -16.64 27.84 -0.81
N ASN A 273 -15.51 28.27 -1.37
CA ASN A 273 -14.55 27.41 -2.04
C ASN A 273 -13.33 27.15 -1.13
N TYR A 274 -12.75 25.97 -1.24
CA TYR A 274 -11.56 25.58 -0.48
C TYR A 274 -10.41 25.22 -1.43
N THR A 275 -9.23 25.75 -1.12
CA THR A 275 -7.94 25.45 -1.75
C THR A 275 -7.05 24.66 -0.80
N VAL A 276 -5.83 24.34 -1.22
CA VAL A 276 -4.80 23.77 -0.34
C VAL A 276 -4.44 24.64 0.87
N ASN A 277 -4.74 25.94 0.85
CA ASN A 277 -4.47 26.86 1.95
C ASN A 277 -5.61 26.92 2.98
N ASP A 278 -6.75 26.30 2.68
CA ASP A 278 -7.98 26.41 3.48
C ASP A 278 -8.24 25.18 4.36
N TYR A 279 -7.28 24.28 4.54
CA TYR A 279 -7.51 23.02 5.25
C TYR A 279 -7.97 23.20 6.70
N GLU A 280 -7.40 24.15 7.44
CA GLU A 280 -7.88 24.44 8.79
C GLU A 280 -9.36 24.84 8.80
N ALA A 281 -9.77 25.72 7.88
CA ALA A 281 -11.17 26.10 7.75
C ALA A 281 -12.05 24.92 7.31
N LEU A 282 -11.59 24.13 6.34
CA LEU A 282 -12.29 22.93 5.87
C LEU A 282 -12.54 21.94 7.01
N PHE A 283 -11.50 21.63 7.81
CA PHE A 283 -11.60 20.69 8.92
C PHE A 283 -12.53 21.19 10.03
N ASN A 284 -12.53 22.49 10.31
CA ASN A 284 -13.52 23.11 11.18
C ASN A 284 -14.95 22.99 10.63
N ASP A 285 -15.16 23.31 9.35
CA ASP A 285 -16.47 23.30 8.70
C ASP A 285 -17.08 21.89 8.59
N ILE A 286 -16.25 20.85 8.50
CA ILE A 286 -16.69 19.44 8.52
C ILE A 286 -16.72 18.80 9.91
N GLN A 287 -16.52 19.62 10.96
CA GLN A 287 -16.53 19.24 12.37
C GLN A 287 -15.53 18.12 12.70
N PHE A 288 -14.31 18.27 12.20
CA PHE A 288 -13.18 17.36 12.45
C PHE A 288 -11.87 18.16 12.54
N PRO A 289 -11.71 19.02 13.56
CA PRO A 289 -10.54 19.88 13.71
C PRO A 289 -9.25 19.11 14.02
#